data_AF-A0A7Y5DTR8-F1
#
_entry.id   AF-A0A7Y5DTR8-F1
#
_cell.length_a   1.000
_cell.length_b   1.000
_cell.length_c   1.000
_cell.angle_alpha   90.00
_cell.angle_beta   90.00
_cell.angle_gamma   90.00
#
_symmetry.space_group_name_H-M   'P 1'
#
loop_
_entity.id
_entity.type
_entity.pdbx_description
1 polymer ?
#
loop_
_entity_poly.entity_id
_entity_poly.type
_entity_poly.pdbx_seq_one_letter_code
_entity_poly.pdbx_strand_id
1 'polypeptide(L)'
;MKIIYLMGLIFLAGCTQDQQNQLSRKVIEILDSDYLVTYANGTTTKTWTIKNGKVTSNEKGYYYFWDDKKHYVQVPIVNTFIEEID
;
A
#
# COMPACT_ATOMS: atom_id res chain seq x y z
N MET A 1 -22.29 -32.76 -7.64
CA MET A 1 -20.98 -32.30 -8.17
C MET A 1 -21.04 -30.97 -8.93
N LYS A 2 -21.96 -30.74 -9.88
CA LYS A 2 -22.03 -29.48 -10.67
C LYS A 2 -22.13 -28.18 -9.85
N ILE A 3 -22.88 -28.20 -8.74
CA ILE A 3 -23.06 -27.02 -7.85
C ILE A 3 -21.78 -26.64 -7.10
N ILE A 4 -20.93 -27.61 -6.76
CA ILE A 4 -19.67 -27.35 -6.04
C ILE A 4 -18.68 -26.61 -6.95
N TYR A 5 -18.62 -26.97 -8.24
CA TYR A 5 -17.82 -26.24 -9.23
C TYR A 5 -18.34 -24.83 -9.48
N LEU A 6 -19.66 -24.62 -9.46
CA LEU A 6 -20.27 -23.30 -9.64
C LEU A 6 -20.02 -22.38 -8.43
N MET A 7 -20.04 -22.94 -7.22
CA MET A 7 -19.77 -22.21 -5.98
C MET A 7 -18.28 -21.82 -5.86
N GLY A 8 -17.36 -22.66 -6.33
CA GLY A 8 -15.93 -22.31 -6.43
C GLY A 8 -15.62 -21.17 -7.39
N LEU A 9 -16.40 -21.02 -8.48
CA LEU A 9 -16.22 -19.93 -9.45
C LEU A 9 -16.65 -18.56 -8.89
N ILE A 10 -17.67 -18.53 -8.03
CA ILE A 10 -18.18 -17.29 -7.43
C ILE A 10 -17.19 -16.73 -6.39
N PHE A 11 -16.45 -17.60 -5.70
CA PHE A 11 -15.41 -17.18 -4.75
C PHE A 11 -14.21 -16.49 -5.42
N LEU A 12 -13.90 -16.83 -6.69
CA LEU A 12 -12.81 -16.19 -7.44
C LEU A 12 -13.22 -14.84 -8.07
N ALA A 13 -14.51 -14.61 -8.27
CA ALA A 13 -15.04 -13.36 -8.85
C ALA A 13 -15.37 -12.28 -7.80
N GLY A 14 -15.25 -12.59 -6.51
CA GLY A 14 -15.82 -11.79 -5.41
C GLY A 14 -14.90 -10.77 -4.75
N CYS A 15 -13.61 -10.67 -5.13
CA CYS A 15 -12.75 -9.63 -4.56
C CYS A 15 -13.06 -8.32 -5.29
N THR A 16 -13.75 -7.39 -4.62
CA THR A 16 -13.96 -6.07 -5.19
C THR A 16 -12.61 -5.38 -5.38
N GLN A 17 -12.51 -4.46 -6.34
CA GLN A 17 -11.28 -3.71 -6.58
C GLN A 17 -10.82 -2.98 -5.31
N ASP A 18 -11.75 -2.55 -4.46
CA ASP A 18 -11.45 -1.97 -3.14
C ASP A 18 -10.85 -2.98 -2.16
N GLN A 19 -11.35 -4.23 -2.12
CA GLN A 19 -10.78 -5.29 -1.29
C GLN A 19 -9.39 -5.68 -1.77
N GLN A 20 -9.17 -5.74 -3.09
CA GLN A 20 -7.85 -5.99 -3.65
C GLN A 20 -6.88 -4.84 -3.32
N ASN A 21 -7.34 -3.59 -3.41
CA ASN A 21 -6.55 -2.42 -3.01
C ASN A 21 -6.27 -2.39 -1.50
N GLN A 22 -7.18 -2.87 -0.66
CA GLN A 22 -6.94 -3.02 0.79
C GLN A 22 -5.91 -4.11 1.11
N LEU A 23 -5.95 -5.24 0.39
CA LEU A 23 -4.99 -6.33 0.54
C LEU A 23 -3.57 -5.88 0.17
N SER A 24 -3.39 -5.20 -0.98
CA SER A 24 -2.08 -4.68 -1.38
C SER A 24 -1.48 -3.73 -0.34
N ARG A 25 -2.31 -2.90 0.30
CA ARG A 25 -1.87 -1.99 1.38
C ARG A 25 -1.37 -2.73 2.61
N LYS A 26 -2.01 -3.84 2.98
CA LYS A 26 -1.59 -4.69 4.10
C LYS A 26 -0.31 -5.47 3.82
N VAL A 27 0.02 -5.76 2.56
CA VAL A 27 1.26 -6.45 2.21
C VAL A 27 2.48 -5.55 2.41
N ILE A 28 2.38 -4.27 2.02
CA ILE A 28 3.45 -3.27 2.21
C ILE A 28 3.69 -2.99 3.71
N GLU A 29 2.69 -3.19 4.55
CA GLU A 29 2.85 -3.14 6.00
C GLU A 29 3.66 -4.30 6.58
N ILE A 30 3.86 -5.42 5.89
CA ILE A 30 4.42 -6.65 6.49
C ILE A 30 5.91 -6.82 6.20
N LEU A 31 6.44 -6.16 5.19
CA LEU A 31 7.83 -6.32 4.78
C LEU A 31 8.68 -5.17 5.34
N ASP A 32 9.68 -5.51 6.13
CA ASP A 32 10.74 -4.57 6.51
C ASP A 32 11.77 -4.57 5.38
N SER A 33 11.86 -3.46 4.66
CA SER A 33 12.77 -3.28 3.53
C SER A 33 13.16 -1.80 3.38
N ASP A 34 13.96 -1.49 2.37
CA ASP A 34 14.22 -0.12 1.97
C ASP A 34 13.13 0.32 0.97
N TYR A 35 12.54 1.48 1.19
CA TYR A 35 11.42 1.97 0.38
C TYR A 35 11.67 3.40 -0.13
N LEU A 36 11.25 3.64 -1.37
CA LEU A 36 11.07 4.97 -1.93
C LEU A 36 9.58 5.30 -1.96
N VAL A 37 9.18 6.28 -1.14
CA VAL A 37 7.80 6.77 -1.11
C VAL A 37 7.72 8.07 -1.90
N THR A 38 6.90 8.09 -2.95
CA THR A 38 6.68 9.27 -3.78
C THR A 38 5.23 9.72 -3.70
N TYR A 39 5.01 10.94 -3.21
CA TYR A 39 3.73 11.63 -3.32
C TYR A 39 3.75 12.56 -4.54
N ALA A 40 2.77 12.44 -5.42
CA ALA A 40 2.63 13.28 -6.61
C ALA A 40 1.19 13.79 -6.75
N ASN A 41 1.00 15.10 -6.68
CA ASN A 41 -0.29 15.75 -6.90
C ASN A 41 -0.11 16.98 -7.79
N GLY A 42 -0.46 16.83 -9.07
CA GLY A 42 -0.26 17.86 -10.10
C GLY A 42 1.21 18.21 -10.24
N THR A 43 1.57 19.46 -9.92
CA THR A 43 2.95 19.96 -9.98
C THR A 43 3.76 19.70 -8.71
N THR A 44 3.12 19.22 -7.64
CA THR A 44 3.79 18.95 -6.36
C THR A 44 4.22 17.50 -6.29
N THR A 45 5.54 17.27 -6.31
CA THR A 45 6.14 15.95 -6.08
C THR A 45 7.04 16.01 -4.85
N LYS A 46 6.91 15.03 -3.96
CA LYS A 46 7.81 14.83 -2.81
C LYS A 46 8.17 13.36 -2.70
N THR A 47 9.41 13.11 -2.35
CA THR A 47 9.95 11.76 -2.24
C THR A 47 10.67 11.61 -0.90
N TRP A 48 10.49 10.45 -0.27
CA TRP A 48 11.14 10.06 0.97
C TRP A 48 11.76 8.69 0.80
N THR A 49 12.96 8.53 1.35
CA THR A 49 13.62 7.24 1.46
C THR A 49 13.45 6.73 2.89
N ILE A 50 13.05 5.48 3.00
CA ILE A 50 12.90 4.75 4.24
C ILE A 50 13.92 3.63 4.19
N LYS A 51 14.70 3.47 5.26
CA LYS A 51 15.71 2.41 5.36
C LYS A 51 15.40 1.47 6.50
N ASN A 52 15.42 0.16 6.25
CA ASN A 52 15.07 -0.90 7.20
C ASN A 52 13.81 -0.53 7.99
N GLY A 53 12.78 -0.11 7.27
CA GLY A 53 11.60 0.50 7.86
C GLY A 53 10.33 -0.01 7.23
N LYS A 54 9.22 0.52 7.75
CA LYS A 54 7.88 0.07 7.40
C LYS A 54 7.02 1.25 7.02
N VAL A 55 6.26 1.11 5.93
CA VAL A 55 5.17 2.02 5.58
C VAL A 55 3.86 1.42 6.09
N THR A 56 3.13 2.19 6.90
CA THR A 56 1.84 1.74 7.45
C THR A 56 0.69 2.56 6.89
N SER A 57 -0.48 1.96 6.72
CA SER A 57 -1.69 2.61 6.26
C SER A 57 -2.74 2.71 7.36
N ASN A 58 -3.65 3.68 7.26
CA ASN A 58 -4.81 3.78 8.15
C ASN A 58 -6.13 3.73 7.38
N GLU A 59 -7.22 3.45 8.09
CA GLU A 59 -8.58 3.40 7.53
C GLU A 59 -9.05 4.74 6.95
N LYS A 60 -8.39 5.84 7.34
CA LYS A 60 -8.65 7.19 6.83
C LYS A 60 -8.00 7.47 5.47
N GLY A 61 -7.26 6.51 4.91
CA GLY A 61 -6.66 6.63 3.57
C GLY A 61 -5.32 7.37 3.55
N TYR A 62 -4.50 7.24 4.60
CA TYR A 62 -3.15 7.80 4.66
C TYR A 62 -2.10 6.70 4.84
N TYR A 63 -0.94 6.89 4.21
CA TYR A 63 0.30 6.24 4.62
C TYR A 63 1.01 7.07 5.67
N TYR A 64 1.65 6.40 6.62
CA TYR A 64 2.51 7.02 7.62
C TYR A 64 3.75 6.16 7.87
N PHE A 65 4.88 6.84 8.08
CA PHE A 65 6.20 6.23 8.22
C PHE A 65 7.20 7.21 8.83
N TRP A 66 8.38 6.69 9.14
CA TRP A 66 9.54 7.48 9.55
C TRP A 66 10.53 7.49 8.39
N ASP A 67 10.97 8.68 7.95
CA ASP A 67 12.02 8.79 6.93
C ASP A 67 13.41 8.43 7.49
N ASP A 68 14.41 8.37 6.61
CA ASP A 68 15.82 8.13 6.96
C ASP A 68 16.38 9.09 8.03
N LYS A 69 15.81 10.29 8.14
CA LYS A 69 16.17 11.34 9.09
C LYS A 69 15.29 11.32 10.35
N LYS A 70 14.45 10.30 10.53
CA LYS A 70 13.52 10.14 11.66
C LYS A 70 12.47 11.25 11.75
N HIS A 71 12.08 11.85 10.64
CA HIS A 71 10.88 12.66 10.57
C HIS A 71 9.66 11.76 10.40
N TYR A 72 8.63 12.04 11.19
CA TYR A 72 7.32 11.43 10.97
C TYR A 72 6.66 12.07 9.75
N VAL A 73 6.26 11.24 8.79
CA VAL A 73 5.62 11.67 7.55
C VAL A 73 4.27 11.00 7.44
N GLN A 74 3.26 11.76 7.00
CA GLN A 74 1.93 11.25 6.69
C GLN A 74 1.46 11.81 5.34
N VAL A 75 1.08 10.93 4.42
CA VAL A 75 0.69 11.29 3.04
C VAL A 75 -0.58 10.58 2.60
N PRO A 76 -1.47 11.23 1.82
CA PRO A 76 -2.68 10.59 1.29
C PRO A 76 -2.35 9.43 0.35
N ILE A 77 -3.01 8.28 0.52
CA ILE A 77 -2.76 7.10 -0.31
C ILE A 77 -3.11 7.33 -1.79
N VAL A 78 -4.16 8.12 -2.06
CA VAL A 78 -4.70 8.36 -3.41
C VAL A 78 -3.66 8.88 -4.41
N ASN A 79 -2.59 9.50 -3.93
CA ASN A 79 -1.54 10.12 -4.73
C ASN A 79 -0.13 9.69 -4.31
N THR A 80 -0.02 8.55 -3.61
CA THR A 80 1.27 8.06 -3.11
C THR A 80 1.61 6.71 -3.71
N PHE A 81 2.82 6.62 -4.24
CA PHE A 81 3.44 5.42 -4.78
C PHE A 81 4.54 4.97 -3.81
N ILE A 82 4.64 3.65 -3.59
CA ILE A 82 5.65 3.06 -2.74
C ILE A 82 6.38 2.04 -3.61
N GLU A 83 7.69 2.20 -3.72
CA GLU A 83 8.58 1.31 -4.46
C GLU A 83 9.56 0.71 -3.47
N GLU A 84 9.73 -0.61 -3.50
CA GLU A 84 10.82 -1.27 -2.80
C GLU A 84 12.13 -1.01 -3.56
N ILE A 85 13.18 -0.69 -2.83
CA ILE A 85 14.52 -0.41 -3.38
C ILE A 85 15.54 -1.36 -2.74
N ASP A 86 16.51 -1.82 -3.54
CA ASP A 86 17.64 -2.68 -3.14
C ASP A 86 18.85 -1.87 -2.64
#